data_AF-W6Z4R2-F1
#
_entry.id   AF-W6Z4R2-F1
#
_cell.length_a   1.000
_cell.length_b   1.000
_cell.length_c   1.000
_cell.angle_alpha   90.00
_cell.angle_beta   90.00
_cell.angle_gamma   90.00
#
_symmetry.space_group_name_H-M   'P 1'
#
loop_
_entity.id
_entity.type
_entity.pdbx_description
1 polymer ?
#
loop_
_entity_poly.entity_id
_entity_poly.type
_entity_poly.pdbx_seq_one_letter_code
_entity_poly.pdbx_strand_id
1 'polypeptide(L)'
;MFSLRALHRAAPLSLRPCSNCLRQYSIPSPSSQQKTEKKVIFSGIQPTGIPHLGNYLGALRQWVRLQDEASPDTTLLFSIVDLHAITIKQDARQLATWRKEMLASLLAVGLDPKRCIIFTQSSVKQHAELMWILSCGASMGYLGRMTQWKAKLSLPANSSPLDPSNNKDALKLGLFSYPVLQAADILLYNTTHVPVGEDQVQHLELTRELAIGFNHVYSSPPPSSVLGGEEEEGAAPLLTIPQTLLSPAKRIMSLTDPTKKMSKSDARPKSRILLSDSREDILAKVKSALTDSIEGVSYDREMRPGVSNLVDLMWHFENDGKTESPEELAEDLKDLSMRALKEKVAETVDAGISGVRERYLELMKGDQKELVRYAEEGARRAEEIAEGTMVRVRSALGIGW
;
A
#
# COMPACT_ATOMS: atom_id res chain seq x y z
N MET A 1 36.74 14.17 72.15
CA MET A 1 36.19 14.67 73.42
C MET A 1 35.22 15.81 73.10
N PHE A 2 33.95 15.60 73.46
CA PHE A 2 32.79 16.52 73.59
C PHE A 2 32.34 17.39 72.39
N SER A 3 31.05 17.57 72.08
CA SER A 3 29.78 16.86 72.33
C SER A 3 28.70 17.60 71.52
N LEU A 4 27.77 16.87 70.91
CA LEU A 4 26.54 17.37 70.27
C LEU A 4 25.37 17.32 71.27
N ARG A 5 24.45 18.30 71.25
CA ARG A 5 23.00 18.11 70.93
C ARG A 5 22.10 19.31 71.24
N ALA A 6 21.30 19.64 70.22
CA ALA A 6 19.86 19.90 70.19
C ALA A 6 19.22 21.03 71.03
N LEU A 7 18.45 21.88 70.35
CA LEU A 7 17.28 22.56 70.94
C LEU A 7 16.10 22.59 69.95
N HIS A 8 14.92 22.43 70.53
CA HIS A 8 13.61 22.16 69.95
C HIS A 8 12.98 23.31 69.15
N ARG A 9 12.15 22.95 68.15
CA ARG A 9 11.11 23.81 67.56
C ARG A 9 9.78 23.59 68.27
N ALA A 10 9.18 24.67 68.76
CA ALA A 10 7.77 24.77 69.12
C ALA A 10 7.00 25.43 67.95
N ALA A 11 5.79 24.95 67.67
CA ALA A 11 4.90 25.51 66.65
C ALA A 11 4.15 26.75 67.18
N PRO A 12 3.77 27.67 66.28
CA PRO A 12 2.50 28.36 66.48
C PRO A 12 1.64 28.51 65.21
N LEU A 13 0.33 28.30 65.46
CA LEU A 13 -0.86 29.02 65.01
C LEU A 13 -1.18 29.20 63.51
N SER A 14 -2.33 28.60 63.19
CA SER A 14 -3.16 28.71 61.98
C SER A 14 -3.60 30.15 61.69
N LEU A 15 -3.28 30.63 60.47
CA LEU A 15 -3.86 31.82 59.85
C LEU A 15 -4.60 31.39 58.57
N ARG A 16 -5.89 31.76 58.48
CA ARG A 16 -6.75 31.54 57.31
C ARG A 16 -6.40 32.55 56.21
N PRO A 17 -6.22 32.16 54.93
CA PRO A 17 -6.00 33.12 53.86
C PRO A 17 -7.30 33.73 53.31
N CYS A 18 -7.22 35.03 53.01
CA CYS A 18 -8.25 35.89 52.45
C CYS A 18 -8.54 35.54 50.98
N SER A 19 -9.80 35.30 50.63
CA SER A 19 -10.25 34.71 49.34
C SER A 19 -10.26 35.65 48.13
N ASN A 20 -9.48 36.74 48.08
CA ASN A 20 -9.59 37.72 46.98
C ASN A 20 -8.25 38.26 46.41
N CYS A 21 -7.15 37.52 46.51
CA CYS A 21 -5.86 37.92 45.91
C CYS A 21 -5.17 36.80 45.12
N LEU A 22 -5.84 36.21 44.12
CA LEU A 22 -5.19 35.37 43.10
C LEU A 22 -5.47 35.94 41.70
N ARG A 23 -4.78 37.03 41.34
CA ARG A 23 -4.48 37.31 39.92
C ARG A 23 -3.33 36.39 39.54
N GLN A 24 -3.64 35.24 38.94
CA GLN A 24 -2.65 34.43 38.26
C GLN A 24 -2.19 35.17 37.00
N TYR A 25 -0.94 35.62 36.99
CA TYR A 25 -0.23 35.90 35.75
C TYR A 25 0.09 34.56 35.09
N SER A 26 -0.77 34.10 34.19
CA SER A 26 -0.48 32.99 33.31
C SER A 26 0.49 33.48 32.23
N ILE A 27 1.77 33.21 32.40
CA ILE A 27 2.75 33.29 31.32
C ILE A 27 2.37 32.18 30.32
N PRO A 28 2.11 32.47 29.04
CA PRO A 28 1.88 31.41 28.08
C PRO A 28 3.19 30.63 27.91
N SER A 29 3.20 29.38 28.34
CA SER A 29 4.23 28.41 27.97
C SER A 29 4.33 28.40 26.45
N PRO A 30 5.53 28.47 25.84
CA PRO A 30 5.65 28.32 24.40
C PRO A 30 5.08 26.95 24.05
N SER A 31 3.99 26.93 23.28
CA SER A 31 3.44 25.71 22.73
C SER A 31 4.58 25.00 22.03
N SER A 32 4.98 23.82 22.51
CA SER A 32 5.83 22.93 21.76
C SER A 32 5.13 22.70 20.43
N GLN A 33 5.58 23.36 19.37
CA GLN A 33 5.19 23.01 18.02
C GLN A 33 5.62 21.56 17.87
N GLN A 34 4.68 20.62 18.01
CA GLN A 34 4.91 19.23 17.63
C GLN A 34 5.31 19.30 16.17
N LYS A 35 6.59 19.11 15.89
CA LYS A 35 7.15 19.02 14.56
C LYS A 35 6.44 17.83 13.92
N THR A 36 5.41 18.08 13.11
CA THR A 36 4.67 17.03 12.42
C THR A 36 5.67 16.29 11.55
N GLU A 37 5.98 15.04 11.91
CA GLU A 37 6.91 14.23 11.15
C GLU A 37 6.40 14.10 9.71
N LYS A 38 7.26 14.45 8.76
CA LYS A 38 6.93 14.39 7.33
C LYS A 38 6.62 12.95 6.97
N LYS A 39 5.40 12.70 6.49
CA LYS A 39 4.98 11.36 6.07
C LYS A 39 5.52 11.05 4.68
N VAL A 40 6.02 9.84 4.53
CA VAL A 40 6.34 9.22 3.24
C VAL A 40 5.50 7.96 3.09
N ILE A 41 4.69 7.91 2.04
CA ILE A 41 3.80 6.78 1.71
C ILE A 41 4.29 6.14 0.43
N PHE A 42 4.56 4.83 0.46
CA PHE A 42 4.94 4.04 -0.71
C PHE A 42 3.93 2.93 -0.97
N SER A 43 3.52 2.77 -2.23
CA SER A 43 2.72 1.61 -2.66
C SER A 43 3.14 1.14 -4.05
N GLY A 44 3.07 -0.17 -4.29
CA GLY A 44 3.50 -0.80 -5.53
C GLY A 44 2.38 -1.59 -6.20
N ILE A 45 2.34 -1.59 -7.54
CA ILE A 45 1.40 -2.40 -8.33
C ILE A 45 2.11 -3.09 -9.51
N GLN A 46 1.87 -4.39 -9.68
CA GLN A 46 2.46 -5.16 -10.78
C GLN A 46 1.84 -4.77 -12.14
N PRO A 47 2.65 -4.53 -13.18
CA PRO A 47 2.17 -4.28 -14.53
C PRO A 47 1.64 -5.58 -15.15
N THR A 48 0.34 -5.78 -15.00
CA THR A 48 -0.39 -6.98 -15.46
C THR A 48 -1.47 -6.60 -16.49
N GLY A 49 -1.23 -5.50 -17.20
CA GLY A 49 -2.18 -4.85 -18.10
C GLY A 49 -3.22 -4.02 -17.36
N ILE A 50 -4.26 -3.65 -18.09
CA ILE A 50 -5.33 -2.75 -17.62
C ILE A 50 -5.94 -3.25 -16.30
N PRO A 51 -6.03 -2.41 -15.26
CA PRO A 51 -6.68 -2.77 -13.99
C PRO A 51 -8.16 -3.13 -14.18
N HIS A 52 -8.66 -4.05 -13.34
CA HIS A 52 -10.09 -4.35 -13.24
C HIS A 52 -10.73 -3.65 -12.03
N LEU A 53 -12.05 -3.69 -11.92
CA LEU A 53 -12.80 -3.07 -10.82
C LEU A 53 -12.31 -3.46 -9.43
N GLY A 54 -11.96 -4.73 -9.21
CA GLY A 54 -11.33 -5.16 -7.97
C GLY A 54 -10.01 -4.45 -7.62
N ASN A 55 -9.17 -4.10 -8.61
CA ASN A 55 -7.97 -3.28 -8.35
C ASN A 55 -8.35 -1.82 -8.09
N TYR A 56 -9.30 -1.30 -8.86
CA TYR A 56 -9.75 0.09 -8.75
C TYR A 56 -10.35 0.39 -7.38
N LEU A 57 -11.35 -0.40 -6.96
CA LEU A 57 -12.04 -0.24 -5.69
C LEU A 57 -11.19 -0.67 -4.49
N GLY A 58 -10.29 -1.63 -4.68
CA GLY A 58 -9.45 -2.17 -3.60
C GLY A 58 -8.18 -1.36 -3.30
N ALA A 59 -7.65 -0.62 -4.26
CA ALA A 59 -6.39 0.13 -4.09
C ALA A 59 -6.38 1.48 -4.79
N LEU A 60 -6.65 1.54 -6.10
CA LEU A 60 -6.38 2.75 -6.89
C LEU A 60 -7.21 3.95 -6.45
N ARG A 61 -8.50 3.75 -6.15
CA ARG A 61 -9.36 4.82 -5.61
C ARG A 61 -8.84 5.34 -4.27
N GLN A 62 -8.31 4.44 -3.43
CA GLN A 62 -7.72 4.85 -2.15
C GLN A 62 -6.42 5.64 -2.36
N TRP A 63 -5.63 5.33 -3.39
CA TRP A 63 -4.43 6.12 -3.71
C TRP A 63 -4.77 7.55 -4.12
N VAL A 64 -5.81 7.75 -4.93
CA VAL A 64 -6.32 9.08 -5.29
C VAL A 64 -6.84 9.81 -4.05
N ARG A 65 -7.62 9.13 -3.21
CA ARG A 65 -8.08 9.71 -1.93
C ARG A 65 -6.92 10.12 -1.02
N LEU A 66 -5.91 9.25 -0.86
CA LEU A 66 -4.70 9.55 -0.09
C LEU A 66 -3.96 10.76 -0.66
N GLN A 67 -3.92 10.90 -1.99
CA GLN A 67 -3.32 12.04 -2.65
C GLN A 67 -4.01 13.36 -2.28
N ASP A 68 -5.34 13.35 -2.27
CA ASP A 68 -6.15 14.54 -2.09
C ASP A 68 -6.27 14.94 -0.61
N GLU A 69 -6.29 13.97 0.30
CA GLU A 69 -6.40 14.20 1.75
C GLU A 69 -5.04 14.43 2.43
N ALA A 70 -3.93 13.93 1.86
CA ALA A 70 -2.62 14.06 2.48
C ALA A 70 -2.13 15.51 2.47
N SER A 71 -1.52 15.92 3.59
CA SER A 71 -0.89 17.24 3.75
C SER A 71 0.14 17.51 2.64
N PRO A 72 0.33 18.77 2.19
CA PRO A 72 1.25 19.13 1.11
C PRO A 72 2.71 18.69 1.32
N ASP A 73 3.13 18.50 2.57
CA ASP A 73 4.46 18.02 2.96
C ASP A 73 4.62 16.49 2.91
N THR A 74 3.53 15.75 2.67
CA THR A 74 3.54 14.29 2.56
C THR A 74 4.03 13.87 1.17
N THR A 75 5.07 13.05 1.14
CA THR A 75 5.60 12.45 -0.10
C THR A 75 4.83 11.17 -0.41
N LEU A 76 4.31 11.07 -1.64
CA LEU A 76 3.54 9.93 -2.13
C LEU A 76 4.29 9.28 -3.29
N LEU A 77 4.59 8.00 -3.18
CA LEU A 77 5.28 7.22 -4.21
C LEU A 77 4.42 6.03 -4.64
N PHE A 78 4.16 5.95 -5.94
CA PHE A 78 3.41 4.86 -6.57
C PHE A 78 4.29 4.18 -7.62
N SER A 79 4.72 2.96 -7.34
CA SER A 79 5.67 2.23 -8.18
C SER A 79 4.97 1.19 -9.04
N ILE A 80 5.25 1.20 -10.34
CA ILE A 80 4.94 0.11 -11.26
C ILE A 80 6.05 -0.93 -11.11
N VAL A 81 5.77 -2.01 -10.38
CA VAL A 81 6.78 -2.99 -9.94
C VAL A 81 7.03 -4.08 -10.98
N ASP A 82 7.76 -3.72 -12.04
CA ASP A 82 8.09 -4.61 -13.15
C ASP A 82 9.20 -5.63 -12.85
N LEU A 83 10.10 -5.37 -11.88
CA LEU A 83 11.04 -6.39 -11.40
C LEU A 83 10.31 -7.52 -10.64
N HIS A 84 9.23 -7.20 -9.92
CA HIS A 84 8.37 -8.22 -9.33
C HIS A 84 7.63 -9.04 -10.39
N ALA A 85 7.26 -8.44 -11.53
CA ALA A 85 6.53 -9.14 -12.59
C ALA A 85 7.36 -10.25 -13.24
N ILE A 86 8.67 -10.07 -13.37
CA ILE A 86 9.60 -11.05 -13.97
C ILE A 86 10.01 -12.19 -13.03
N THR A 87 9.49 -12.24 -11.80
CA THR A 87 9.64 -13.41 -10.91
C THR A 87 8.96 -14.67 -11.46
N ILE A 88 8.05 -14.48 -12.41
CA ILE A 88 7.50 -15.52 -13.30
C ILE A 88 7.82 -15.16 -14.75
N LYS A 89 7.79 -16.16 -15.65
CA LYS A 89 8.08 -15.93 -17.08
C LYS A 89 7.09 -14.93 -17.68
N GLN A 90 7.61 -13.90 -18.33
CA GLN A 90 6.84 -12.89 -19.06
C GLN A 90 7.22 -12.87 -20.54
N ASP A 91 6.28 -12.52 -21.40
CA ASP A 91 6.61 -12.08 -22.76
C ASP A 91 7.12 -10.63 -22.71
N ALA A 92 8.27 -10.38 -23.33
CA ALA A 92 8.95 -9.09 -23.24
C ALA A 92 8.15 -7.95 -23.89
N ARG A 93 7.49 -8.22 -25.03
CA ARG A 93 6.67 -7.22 -25.73
C ARG A 93 5.42 -6.92 -24.92
N GLN A 94 4.79 -7.95 -24.37
CA GLN A 94 3.61 -7.82 -23.53
C GLN A 94 3.90 -7.05 -22.24
N LEU A 95 5.03 -7.32 -21.56
CA LEU A 95 5.42 -6.60 -20.37
C LEU A 95 5.67 -5.11 -20.67
N ALA A 96 6.32 -4.80 -21.79
CA ALA A 96 6.51 -3.41 -22.23
C ALA A 96 5.17 -2.70 -22.46
N THR A 97 4.21 -3.37 -23.09
CA THR A 97 2.83 -2.86 -23.25
C THR A 97 2.14 -2.66 -21.91
N TRP A 98 2.19 -3.65 -21.02
CA TRP A 98 1.54 -3.60 -19.71
C TRP A 98 2.09 -2.51 -18.80
N ARG A 99 3.39 -2.22 -18.87
CA ARG A 99 3.97 -1.07 -18.15
C ARG A 99 3.36 0.25 -18.59
N LYS A 100 3.21 0.44 -19.91
CA LYS A 100 2.60 1.65 -20.48
C LYS A 100 1.12 1.75 -20.13
N GLU A 101 0.37 0.66 -20.31
CA GLU A 101 -1.05 0.59 -19.95
C GLU A 101 -1.28 0.87 -18.47
N MET A 102 -0.41 0.35 -17.60
CA MET A 102 -0.50 0.62 -16.16
C MET A 102 -0.26 2.09 -15.85
N LEU A 103 0.78 2.71 -16.42
CA LEU A 103 1.03 4.14 -16.22
C LEU A 103 -0.16 4.99 -16.70
N ALA A 104 -0.66 4.73 -17.91
CA ALA A 104 -1.84 5.43 -18.44
C ALA A 104 -3.07 5.22 -17.55
N SER A 105 -3.26 4.01 -17.01
CA SER A 105 -4.37 3.72 -16.09
C SER A 105 -4.24 4.49 -14.77
N LEU A 106 -3.03 4.59 -14.20
CA LEU A 106 -2.78 5.34 -12.96
C LEU A 106 -3.05 6.84 -13.14
N LEU A 107 -2.66 7.41 -14.29
CA LEU A 107 -2.98 8.80 -14.63
C LEU A 107 -4.49 8.98 -14.86
N ALA A 108 -5.14 8.03 -15.53
CA ALA A 108 -6.55 8.09 -15.88
C ALA A 108 -7.47 8.01 -14.66
N VAL A 109 -7.11 7.23 -13.63
CA VAL A 109 -7.88 7.15 -12.38
C VAL A 109 -7.80 8.44 -11.56
N GLY A 110 -6.86 9.35 -11.86
CA GLY A 110 -6.75 10.66 -11.22
C GLY A 110 -5.48 10.91 -10.42
N LEU A 111 -4.48 10.01 -10.45
CA LEU A 111 -3.19 10.34 -9.87
C LEU A 111 -2.52 11.46 -10.65
N ASP A 112 -2.14 12.52 -9.95
CA ASP A 112 -1.47 13.69 -10.50
C ASP A 112 0.05 13.57 -10.28
N PRO A 113 0.85 13.45 -11.35
CA PRO A 113 2.32 13.43 -11.27
C PRO A 113 2.93 14.68 -10.64
N LYS A 114 2.20 15.79 -10.51
CA LYS A 114 2.66 16.98 -9.77
C LYS A 114 2.56 16.78 -8.26
N ARG A 115 1.57 16.02 -7.78
CA ARG A 115 1.30 15.79 -6.36
C ARG A 115 1.98 14.52 -5.82
N CYS A 116 2.15 13.51 -6.66
CA CYS A 116 2.80 12.24 -6.32
C CYS A 116 3.93 11.89 -7.29
N ILE A 117 4.75 10.90 -6.94
CA ILE A 117 5.81 10.34 -7.78
C ILE A 117 5.32 9.00 -8.31
N ILE A 118 5.01 8.94 -9.61
CA ILE A 118 4.62 7.70 -10.29
C ILE A 118 5.80 7.26 -11.15
N PHE A 119 6.33 6.06 -10.94
CA PHE A 119 7.53 5.62 -11.66
C PHE A 119 7.54 4.12 -11.91
N THR A 120 8.42 3.66 -12.80
CA THR A 120 8.65 2.22 -12.97
C THR A 120 9.82 1.78 -12.11
N GLN A 121 9.66 0.70 -11.35
CA GLN A 121 10.67 0.15 -10.44
C GLN A 121 12.03 -0.08 -11.13
N SER A 122 12.05 -0.72 -12.30
CA SER A 122 13.30 -1.00 -13.04
C SER A 122 14.07 0.25 -13.50
N SER A 123 13.44 1.42 -13.51
CA SER A 123 14.09 2.69 -13.88
C SER A 123 14.92 3.29 -12.74
N VAL A 124 14.84 2.72 -11.52
CA VAL A 124 15.60 3.17 -10.34
C VAL A 124 16.48 2.00 -9.87
N LYS A 125 17.73 1.98 -10.32
CA LYS A 125 18.68 0.86 -10.10
C LYS A 125 18.92 0.53 -8.61
N GLN A 126 18.74 1.52 -7.74
CA GLN A 126 18.91 1.42 -6.29
C GLN A 126 18.02 0.34 -5.68
N HIS A 127 16.87 0.01 -6.30
CA HIS A 127 16.01 -1.11 -5.88
C HIS A 127 16.76 -2.44 -5.84
N ALA A 128 17.43 -2.78 -6.94
CA ALA A 128 18.20 -4.02 -7.04
C ALA A 128 19.43 -3.99 -6.14
N GLU A 129 20.05 -2.83 -5.98
CA GLU A 129 21.22 -2.66 -5.14
C GLU A 129 20.89 -2.85 -3.65
N LEU A 130 19.86 -2.16 -3.14
CA LEU A 130 19.45 -2.32 -1.75
C LEU A 130 18.91 -3.73 -1.50
N MET A 131 18.19 -4.33 -2.46
CA MET A 131 17.76 -5.74 -2.36
C MET A 131 18.96 -6.66 -2.10
N TRP A 132 20.07 -6.49 -2.84
CA TRP A 132 21.27 -7.31 -2.64
C TRP A 132 21.84 -7.15 -1.23
N ILE A 133 21.99 -5.90 -0.77
CA ILE A 133 22.49 -5.59 0.57
C ILE A 133 21.59 -6.22 1.65
N LEU A 134 20.27 -6.05 1.55
CA LEU A 134 19.33 -6.61 2.52
C LEU A 134 19.31 -8.14 2.47
N SER A 135 19.57 -8.76 1.31
CA SER A 135 19.64 -10.21 1.16
C SER A 135 20.76 -10.83 2.01
N CYS A 136 21.84 -10.09 2.30
CA CYS A 136 22.92 -10.54 3.17
C CYS A 136 22.51 -10.65 4.65
N GLY A 137 21.43 -9.97 5.06
CA GLY A 137 20.85 -10.06 6.41
C GLY A 137 19.56 -10.88 6.47
N ALA A 138 19.01 -11.30 5.34
CA ALA A 138 17.72 -11.98 5.27
C ALA A 138 17.82 -13.47 5.67
N SER A 139 16.98 -13.89 6.61
CA SER A 139 16.91 -15.31 7.01
C SER A 139 16.22 -16.16 5.95
N MET A 140 16.97 -17.11 5.37
CA MET A 140 16.42 -18.15 4.50
C MET A 140 15.28 -18.94 5.17
N GLY A 141 15.40 -19.21 6.47
CA GLY A 141 14.37 -19.92 7.24
C GLY A 141 13.08 -19.11 7.37
N TYR A 142 13.17 -17.79 7.55
CA TYR A 142 12.01 -16.91 7.60
C TYR A 142 11.30 -16.86 6.23
N LEU A 143 12.05 -16.62 5.15
CA LEU A 143 11.53 -16.61 3.78
C LEU A 143 10.83 -17.93 3.44
N GLY A 144 11.40 -19.07 3.86
CA GLY A 144 10.80 -20.38 3.65
C GLY A 144 9.47 -20.63 4.39
N ARG A 145 9.15 -19.83 5.41
CA ARG A 145 7.86 -19.95 6.14
C ARG A 145 6.75 -19.07 5.57
N MET A 146 7.05 -18.18 4.61
CA MET A 146 6.04 -17.28 4.06
C MET A 146 4.93 -18.03 3.32
N THR A 147 3.68 -17.65 3.60
CA THR A 147 2.49 -18.38 3.12
C THR A 147 2.27 -18.20 1.62
N GLN A 148 2.54 -17.00 1.09
CA GLN A 148 2.38 -16.70 -0.34
C GLN A 148 3.34 -17.53 -1.22
N TRP A 149 4.56 -17.76 -0.74
CA TRP A 149 5.53 -18.63 -1.40
C TRP A 149 5.01 -20.08 -1.50
N LYS A 150 4.51 -20.64 -0.39
CA LYS A 150 3.93 -21.98 -0.35
C LYS A 150 2.70 -22.10 -1.25
N ALA A 151 1.82 -21.10 -1.23
CA ALA A 151 0.62 -21.08 -2.05
C ALA A 151 0.94 -21.04 -3.56
N LYS A 152 1.90 -20.21 -4.00
CA LYS A 152 2.30 -20.13 -5.41
C LYS A 152 2.96 -21.42 -5.92
N LEU A 153 3.55 -22.21 -5.04
CA LEU A 153 4.12 -23.52 -5.35
C LEU A 153 3.15 -24.68 -5.13
N SER A 154 1.90 -24.40 -4.72
CA SER A 154 0.91 -25.42 -4.33
C SER A 154 1.44 -26.40 -3.28
N LEU A 155 2.32 -25.93 -2.38
CA LEU A 155 2.95 -26.75 -1.36
C LEU A 155 2.10 -26.84 -0.08
N PRO A 156 2.07 -28.00 0.59
CA PRO A 156 1.43 -28.13 1.91
C PRO A 156 1.99 -27.13 2.92
N ALA A 157 1.14 -26.63 3.84
CA ALA A 157 1.56 -25.63 4.84
C ALA A 157 2.78 -26.07 5.68
N ASN A 158 2.98 -27.39 5.84
CA ASN A 158 4.04 -27.99 6.66
C ASN A 158 5.26 -28.48 5.86
N SER A 159 5.31 -28.29 4.54
CA SER A 159 6.47 -28.75 3.75
C SER A 159 7.68 -27.82 3.93
N SER A 160 8.88 -28.40 3.98
CA SER A 160 10.12 -27.64 3.82
C SER A 160 10.26 -27.21 2.35
N PRO A 161 10.35 -25.91 2.04
CA PRO A 161 10.47 -25.44 0.66
C PRO A 161 11.84 -25.72 0.03
N LEU A 162 12.83 -26.11 0.85
CA LEU A 162 14.15 -26.55 0.40
C LEU A 162 14.22 -28.08 0.28
N ASP A 163 13.10 -28.78 0.44
CA ASP A 163 13.04 -30.22 0.22
C ASP A 163 13.31 -30.53 -1.26
N PRO A 164 14.38 -31.27 -1.58
CA PRO A 164 14.73 -31.59 -2.96
C PRO A 164 13.71 -32.49 -3.68
N SER A 165 12.70 -33.03 -2.98
CA SER A 165 11.57 -33.77 -3.56
C SER A 165 10.47 -32.87 -4.14
N ASN A 166 10.44 -31.59 -3.76
CA ASN A 166 9.49 -30.62 -4.27
C ASN A 166 9.94 -30.11 -5.66
N ASN A 167 9.02 -30.11 -6.62
CA ASN A 167 9.20 -29.85 -8.05
C ASN A 167 10.25 -28.75 -8.38
N LYS A 168 11.50 -29.16 -8.65
CA LYS A 168 12.68 -28.28 -8.79
C LYS A 168 12.56 -27.22 -9.89
N ASP A 169 11.77 -27.48 -10.93
CA ASP A 169 11.61 -26.55 -12.05
C ASP A 169 10.77 -25.32 -11.70
N ALA A 170 9.91 -25.43 -10.68
CA ALA A 170 9.06 -24.34 -10.19
C ALA A 170 9.76 -23.41 -9.19
N LEU A 171 10.87 -23.86 -8.57
CA LEU A 171 11.61 -23.12 -7.55
C LEU A 171 12.60 -22.15 -8.19
N LYS A 172 12.17 -20.90 -8.43
CA LYS A 172 13.06 -19.82 -8.90
C LYS A 172 13.48 -18.92 -7.74
N LEU A 173 14.76 -18.58 -7.68
CA LEU A 173 15.32 -17.68 -6.64
C LEU A 173 14.54 -16.38 -6.55
N GLY A 174 14.21 -15.74 -7.69
CA GLY A 174 13.45 -14.49 -7.68
C GLY A 174 12.08 -14.59 -7.02
N LEU A 175 11.37 -15.71 -7.22
CA LEU A 175 10.08 -15.93 -6.56
C LEU A 175 10.24 -16.21 -5.05
N PHE A 176 11.40 -16.69 -4.62
CA PHE A 176 11.71 -16.91 -3.21
C PHE A 176 12.13 -15.60 -2.51
N SER A 177 12.92 -14.79 -3.20
CA SER A 177 13.57 -13.60 -2.64
C SER A 177 12.81 -12.29 -2.90
N TYR A 178 11.73 -12.27 -3.69
CA TYR A 178 10.96 -11.03 -3.92
C TYR A 178 10.47 -10.33 -2.64
N PRO A 179 10.21 -11.00 -1.49
CA PRO A 179 9.88 -10.27 -0.27
C PRO A 179 11.02 -9.36 0.22
N VAL A 180 12.28 -9.71 -0.07
CA VAL A 180 13.44 -8.86 0.19
C VAL A 180 13.51 -7.69 -0.79
N LEU A 181 13.14 -7.92 -2.07
CA LEU A 181 12.99 -6.83 -3.04
C LEU A 181 11.88 -5.86 -2.62
N GLN A 182 10.75 -6.38 -2.13
CA GLN A 182 9.66 -5.56 -1.59
C GLN A 182 10.13 -4.73 -0.39
N ALA A 183 10.96 -5.29 0.49
CA ALA A 183 11.55 -4.53 1.59
C ALA A 183 12.47 -3.41 1.07
N ALA A 184 13.30 -3.69 0.06
CA ALA A 184 14.13 -2.67 -0.58
C ALA A 184 13.27 -1.54 -1.20
N ASP A 185 12.18 -1.90 -1.89
CA ASP A 185 11.25 -0.96 -2.51
C ASP A 185 10.70 0.06 -1.50
N ILE A 186 10.38 -0.42 -0.30
CA ILE A 186 9.82 0.39 0.79
C ILE A 186 10.93 1.22 1.46
N LEU A 187 12.05 0.61 1.82
CA LEU A 187 13.07 1.24 2.68
C LEU A 187 13.89 2.31 1.96
N LEU A 188 14.05 2.24 0.63
CA LEU A 188 14.80 3.24 -0.15
C LEU A 188 14.33 4.67 0.04
N TYR A 189 13.03 4.85 0.27
CA TYR A 189 12.42 6.17 0.32
C TYR A 189 12.23 6.72 1.73
N ASN A 190 12.82 6.07 2.75
CA ASN A 190 12.51 6.34 4.16
C ASN A 190 10.99 6.27 4.40
N THR A 191 10.35 5.25 3.83
CA THR A 191 8.90 5.12 3.89
C THR A 191 8.43 4.97 5.32
N THR A 192 7.53 5.87 5.72
CA THR A 192 6.90 5.87 7.05
C THR A 192 5.64 5.01 7.09
N HIS A 193 4.88 4.94 5.99
CA HIS A 193 3.60 4.23 5.93
C HIS A 193 3.47 3.46 4.61
N VAL A 194 2.94 2.24 4.66
CA VAL A 194 2.68 1.41 3.46
C VAL A 194 1.20 1.01 3.44
N PRO A 195 0.43 1.40 2.41
CA PRO A 195 -0.94 0.92 2.22
C PRO A 195 -0.88 -0.52 1.76
N VAL A 196 -1.37 -1.45 2.58
CA VAL A 196 -1.40 -2.88 2.25
C VAL A 196 -2.72 -3.54 2.62
N GLY A 197 -3.08 -4.56 1.85
CA GLY A 197 -4.12 -5.51 2.25
C GLY A 197 -3.60 -6.53 3.27
N GLU A 198 -4.52 -7.25 3.90
CA GLU A 198 -4.24 -8.31 4.89
C GLU A 198 -3.24 -9.36 4.36
N ASP A 199 -3.28 -9.65 3.06
CA ASP A 199 -2.43 -10.65 2.41
C ASP A 199 -0.95 -10.27 2.43
N GLN A 200 -0.62 -8.97 2.50
CA GLN A 200 0.76 -8.46 2.44
C GLN A 200 1.36 -8.14 3.81
N VAL A 201 0.61 -8.34 4.91
CA VAL A 201 1.08 -8.03 6.28
C VAL A 201 2.38 -8.78 6.60
N GLN A 202 2.47 -10.06 6.25
CA GLN A 202 3.67 -10.88 6.51
C GLN A 202 4.93 -10.33 5.82
N HIS A 203 4.82 -9.77 4.62
CA HIS A 203 5.95 -9.16 3.91
C HIS A 203 6.36 -7.82 4.54
N LEU A 204 5.39 -7.06 5.05
CA LEU A 204 5.69 -5.82 5.77
C LEU A 204 6.37 -6.09 7.11
N GLU A 205 6.02 -7.18 7.81
CA GLU A 205 6.77 -7.60 9.00
C GLU A 205 8.23 -7.95 8.66
N LEU A 206 8.48 -8.71 7.58
CA LEU A 206 9.86 -8.95 7.12
C LEU A 206 10.59 -7.63 6.83
N THR A 207 9.91 -6.66 6.22
CA THR A 207 10.49 -5.35 5.92
C THR A 207 10.95 -4.65 7.21
N ARG A 208 10.15 -4.70 8.28
CA ARG A 208 10.54 -4.16 9.59
C ARG A 208 11.71 -4.91 10.20
N GLU A 209 11.69 -6.24 10.18
CA GLU A 209 12.79 -7.06 10.71
C GLU A 209 14.11 -6.74 10.01
N LEU A 210 14.10 -6.61 8.67
CA LEU A 210 15.28 -6.23 7.90
C LEU A 210 15.77 -4.83 8.25
N ALA A 211 14.86 -3.85 8.39
CA ALA A 211 15.21 -2.49 8.78
C ALA A 211 15.82 -2.43 10.19
N ILE A 212 15.20 -3.11 11.17
CA ILE A 212 15.67 -3.19 12.56
C ILE A 212 17.04 -3.86 12.60
N GLY A 213 17.20 -5.00 11.93
CA GLY A 213 18.47 -5.73 11.88
C GLY A 213 19.58 -4.91 11.25
N PHE A 214 19.30 -4.24 10.13
CA PHE A 214 20.26 -3.35 9.47
C PHE A 214 20.65 -2.19 10.38
N ASN A 215 19.67 -1.52 11.00
CA ASN A 215 19.93 -0.41 11.91
C ASN A 215 20.73 -0.84 13.13
N HIS A 216 20.45 -2.01 13.72
CA HIS A 216 21.20 -2.53 14.86
C HIS A 216 22.68 -2.77 14.54
N VAL A 217 22.98 -3.24 13.32
CA VAL A 217 24.37 -3.53 12.91
C VAL A 217 25.12 -2.27 12.50
N TYR A 218 24.45 -1.34 11.81
CA TYR A 218 25.13 -0.24 11.10
C TYR A 218 24.83 1.16 11.62
N SER A 219 23.81 1.35 12.47
CA SER A 219 23.61 2.64 13.14
C SER A 219 24.65 2.77 14.25
N SER A 220 25.70 3.54 13.99
CA SER A 220 26.68 3.89 15.03
C SER A 220 26.01 4.82 16.06
N PRO A 221 26.33 4.72 17.36
CA PRO A 221 26.14 5.86 18.25
C PRO A 221 26.93 7.05 17.67
N PRO A 222 26.47 8.30 17.88
CA PRO A 222 27.21 9.47 17.42
C PRO A 222 28.68 9.32 17.87
N PRO A 223 29.66 9.72 17.04
CA PRO A 223 31.05 9.69 17.46
C PRO A 223 31.13 10.43 18.78
N SER A 224 31.54 9.70 19.83
CA SER A 224 31.71 10.23 21.16
C SER A 224 32.31 11.63 21.04
N SER A 225 31.53 12.63 21.43
CA SER A 225 32.05 13.91 21.82
C SER A 225 33.07 13.59 22.91
N VAL A 226 34.32 13.56 22.48
CA VAL A 226 35.44 13.88 23.33
C VAL A 226 35.05 15.22 23.94
N LEU A 227 34.73 15.19 25.24
CA LEU A 227 34.33 16.30 26.11
C LEU A 227 32.81 16.56 26.20
N GLY A 228 32.17 15.78 27.09
CA GLY A 228 31.25 16.24 28.13
C GLY A 228 30.12 17.20 27.78
N GLY A 229 28.89 16.72 27.91
CA GLY A 229 27.72 17.56 28.17
C GLY A 229 26.55 17.27 27.23
N GLU A 230 25.43 16.89 27.84
CA GLU A 230 24.08 16.78 27.28
C GLU A 230 23.80 15.49 26.48
N GLU A 231 22.75 14.80 26.91
CA GLU A 231 22.20 13.60 26.27
C GLU A 231 21.71 13.99 24.87
N GLU A 232 22.58 13.84 23.86
CA GLU A 232 22.22 14.07 22.46
C GLU A 232 21.06 13.15 22.06
N GLU A 233 20.01 13.74 21.51
CA GLU A 233 18.89 13.05 20.85
C GLU A 233 19.43 11.89 20.00
N GLY A 234 19.00 10.66 20.31
CA GLY A 234 19.51 9.45 19.69
C GLY A 234 19.55 9.55 18.17
N ALA A 235 20.68 9.16 17.58
CA ALA A 235 20.91 9.23 16.14
C ALA A 235 19.73 8.61 15.37
N ALA A 236 19.21 9.37 14.38
CA ALA A 236 18.12 8.90 13.54
C ALA A 236 18.50 7.57 12.85
N PRO A 237 17.57 6.59 12.75
CA PRO A 237 17.88 5.30 12.14
C PRO A 237 18.27 5.46 10.67
N LEU A 238 19.21 4.64 10.19
CA LEU A 238 19.64 4.65 8.78
C LEU A 238 18.47 4.30 7.83
N LEU A 239 17.66 3.31 8.22
CA LEU A 239 16.45 2.88 7.51
C LEU A 239 15.21 3.11 8.38
N THR A 240 14.21 3.78 7.85
CA THR A 240 12.93 4.01 8.55
C THR A 240 12.14 2.71 8.70
N ILE A 241 11.55 2.47 9.88
CA ILE A 241 10.69 1.30 10.12
C ILE A 241 9.25 1.67 9.70
N PRO A 242 8.70 1.07 8.63
CA PRO A 242 7.41 1.47 8.08
C PRO A 242 6.22 0.99 8.93
N GLN A 243 5.19 1.83 9.04
CA GLN A 243 3.91 1.48 9.65
C GLN A 243 2.92 0.96 8.60
N THR A 244 2.02 0.08 9.03
CA THR A 244 0.93 -0.42 8.18
C THR A 244 -0.16 0.64 8.09
N LEU A 245 -0.56 1.00 6.88
CA LEU A 245 -1.82 1.71 6.65
C LEU A 245 -2.82 0.69 6.11
N LEU A 246 -3.71 0.19 6.97
CA LEU A 246 -4.71 -0.79 6.58
C LEU A 246 -5.74 -0.10 5.67
N SER A 247 -5.71 -0.43 4.39
CA SER A 247 -6.78 -0.04 3.47
C SER A 247 -7.96 -0.98 3.69
N PRO A 248 -9.20 -0.49 3.86
CA PRO A 248 -10.37 -1.34 3.92
C PRO A 248 -10.47 -2.07 2.58
N ALA A 249 -10.06 -3.34 2.56
CA ALA A 249 -9.98 -4.12 1.33
C ALA A 249 -11.39 -4.40 0.83
N LYS A 250 -11.85 -3.61 -0.14
CA LYS A 250 -13.11 -3.83 -0.84
C LYS A 250 -12.95 -5.07 -1.73
N ARG A 251 -13.44 -6.22 -1.25
CA ARG A 251 -13.33 -7.52 -1.93
C ARG A 251 -14.39 -7.62 -3.02
N ILE A 252 -14.01 -7.31 -4.25
CA ILE A 252 -14.86 -7.51 -5.43
C ILE A 252 -14.63 -8.91 -5.99
N MET A 253 -15.71 -9.65 -6.18
CA MET A 253 -15.70 -11.05 -6.61
C MET A 253 -15.85 -11.18 -8.12
N SER A 254 -15.46 -12.33 -8.65
CA SER A 254 -15.62 -12.67 -10.06
C SER A 254 -17.10 -12.77 -10.44
N LEU A 255 -17.47 -12.18 -11.57
CA LEU A 255 -18.86 -12.21 -12.07
C LEU A 255 -19.31 -13.62 -12.46
N THR A 256 -18.38 -14.52 -12.79
CA THR A 256 -18.70 -15.89 -13.22
C THR A 256 -18.50 -16.93 -12.12
N ASP A 257 -17.82 -16.56 -11.03
CA ASP A 257 -17.56 -17.42 -9.87
C ASP A 257 -17.45 -16.54 -8.62
N PRO A 258 -18.59 -16.20 -7.99
CA PRO A 258 -18.64 -15.18 -6.94
C PRO A 258 -17.99 -15.64 -5.62
N THR A 259 -17.50 -16.88 -5.55
CA THR A 259 -16.69 -17.38 -4.43
C THR A 259 -15.21 -17.00 -4.56
N LYS A 260 -14.77 -16.59 -5.75
CA LYS A 260 -13.39 -16.20 -6.03
C LYS A 260 -13.27 -14.69 -6.25
N LYS A 261 -12.18 -14.12 -5.74
CA LYS A 261 -11.82 -12.72 -6.01
C LYS A 261 -11.68 -12.50 -7.51
N MET A 262 -12.13 -11.34 -7.99
CA MET A 262 -11.87 -10.91 -9.36
C MET A 262 -10.35 -10.91 -9.62
N SER A 263 -9.92 -11.60 -10.66
CA SER A 263 -8.50 -11.78 -10.98
C SER A 263 -8.23 -11.58 -12.47
N LYS A 264 -7.06 -11.01 -12.76
CA LYS A 264 -6.53 -10.91 -14.13
C LYS A 264 -6.14 -12.27 -14.71
N SER A 265 -5.78 -13.23 -13.86
CA SER A 265 -5.36 -14.57 -14.28
C SER A 265 -6.52 -15.51 -14.64
N ASP A 266 -7.78 -15.12 -14.41
CA ASP A 266 -8.92 -15.91 -14.88
C ASP A 266 -8.97 -15.86 -16.42
N ALA A 267 -8.93 -17.04 -17.04
CA ALA A 267 -8.94 -17.18 -18.50
C ALA A 267 -10.22 -16.62 -19.14
N ARG A 268 -11.32 -16.52 -18.38
CA ARG A 268 -12.61 -16.03 -18.87
C ARG A 268 -12.67 -14.50 -18.75
N PRO A 269 -12.72 -13.73 -19.85
CA PRO A 269 -12.83 -12.27 -19.77
C PRO A 269 -14.11 -11.80 -19.08
N LYS A 270 -15.19 -12.59 -19.15
CA LYS A 270 -16.48 -12.31 -18.48
C LYS A 270 -16.41 -12.33 -16.96
N SER A 271 -15.37 -12.89 -16.37
CA SER A 271 -15.17 -12.91 -14.91
C SER A 271 -14.91 -11.53 -14.31
N ARG A 272 -14.48 -10.56 -15.13
CA ARG A 272 -13.96 -9.26 -14.68
C ARG A 272 -14.38 -8.11 -15.60
N ILE A 273 -14.53 -6.94 -15.00
CA ILE A 273 -14.72 -5.68 -15.72
C ILE A 273 -13.40 -4.89 -15.67
N LEU A 274 -12.84 -4.58 -16.83
CA LEU A 274 -11.65 -3.75 -16.99
C LEU A 274 -12.05 -2.27 -16.98
N LEU A 275 -11.14 -1.40 -16.53
CA LEU A 275 -11.37 0.05 -16.58
C LEU A 275 -11.52 0.61 -18.01
N SER A 276 -11.09 -0.15 -19.01
CA SER A 276 -11.21 0.20 -20.42
C SER A 276 -12.42 -0.42 -21.13
N ASP A 277 -13.21 -1.26 -20.45
CA ASP A 277 -14.34 -1.94 -21.07
C ASP A 277 -15.37 -0.92 -21.59
N SER A 278 -15.90 -1.15 -22.79
CA SER A 278 -16.98 -0.33 -23.35
C SER A 278 -18.27 -0.48 -22.52
N ARG A 279 -19.23 0.44 -22.71
CA ARG A 279 -20.55 0.32 -22.09
C ARG A 279 -21.22 -1.01 -22.44
N GLU A 280 -21.09 -1.42 -23.70
CA GLU A 280 -21.63 -2.66 -24.22
C GLU A 280 -20.99 -3.89 -23.56
N ASP A 281 -19.66 -3.86 -23.36
CA ASP A 281 -18.93 -4.93 -22.69
C ASP A 281 -19.33 -5.04 -21.22
N ILE A 282 -19.43 -3.92 -20.50
CA ILE A 282 -19.86 -3.88 -19.10
C ILE A 282 -21.26 -4.48 -18.98
N LEU A 283 -22.20 -4.01 -19.81
CA LEU A 283 -23.58 -4.51 -19.84
C LEU A 283 -23.62 -6.01 -20.11
N ALA A 284 -22.90 -6.49 -21.13
CA ALA A 284 -22.87 -7.91 -21.48
C ALA A 284 -22.30 -8.78 -20.36
N LYS A 285 -21.23 -8.32 -19.70
CA LYS A 285 -20.57 -9.03 -18.60
C LYS A 285 -21.47 -9.10 -17.37
N VAL A 286 -22.02 -7.97 -16.93
CA VAL A 286 -22.93 -7.90 -15.76
C VAL A 286 -24.22 -8.68 -16.01
N LYS A 287 -24.80 -8.60 -17.21
CA LYS A 287 -25.98 -9.40 -17.59
C LYS A 287 -25.72 -10.90 -17.49
N SER A 288 -24.50 -11.33 -17.81
CA SER A 288 -24.06 -12.73 -17.70
C SER A 288 -23.55 -13.14 -16.32
N ALA A 289 -23.54 -12.24 -15.33
CA ALA A 289 -23.04 -12.53 -13.99
C ALA A 289 -23.87 -13.65 -13.35
N LEU A 290 -23.19 -14.56 -12.64
CA LEU A 290 -23.81 -15.67 -11.93
C LEU A 290 -24.55 -15.15 -10.70
N THR A 291 -25.84 -15.45 -10.64
CA THR A 291 -26.74 -15.19 -9.50
C THR A 291 -27.46 -16.49 -9.14
N ASP A 292 -28.20 -16.50 -8.04
CA ASP A 292 -29.07 -17.61 -7.66
C ASP A 292 -30.46 -17.51 -8.33
N SER A 293 -31.33 -18.48 -8.02
CA SER A 293 -32.71 -18.58 -8.50
C SER A 293 -33.74 -18.06 -7.48
N ILE A 294 -33.31 -17.37 -6.43
CA ILE A 294 -34.21 -16.83 -5.40
C ILE A 294 -34.76 -15.49 -5.90
N GLU A 295 -36.07 -15.30 -5.79
CA GLU A 295 -36.72 -14.04 -6.18
C GLU A 295 -36.32 -12.88 -5.26
N GLY A 296 -36.28 -11.68 -5.82
CA GLY A 296 -35.91 -10.46 -5.10
C GLY A 296 -34.41 -10.35 -4.75
N VAL A 297 -34.03 -9.15 -4.34
CA VAL A 297 -32.65 -8.83 -3.93
C VAL A 297 -32.52 -8.97 -2.42
N SER A 298 -31.48 -9.64 -1.95
CA SER A 298 -31.08 -9.63 -0.55
C SER A 298 -29.56 -9.74 -0.44
N TYR A 299 -29.01 -9.20 0.64
CA TYR A 299 -27.58 -9.23 0.90
C TYR A 299 -27.21 -10.37 1.84
N ASP A 300 -26.52 -11.37 1.31
CA ASP A 300 -25.92 -12.47 2.07
C ASP A 300 -24.68 -12.97 1.32
N ARG A 301 -23.49 -12.71 1.85
CA ARG A 301 -22.23 -13.09 1.20
C ARG A 301 -21.96 -14.59 1.23
N GLU A 302 -22.58 -15.33 2.14
CA GLU A 302 -22.38 -16.77 2.26
C GLU A 302 -23.38 -17.53 1.40
N MET A 303 -24.66 -17.19 1.51
CA MET A 303 -25.75 -17.91 0.84
C MET A 303 -26.08 -17.35 -0.55
N ARG A 304 -25.88 -16.05 -0.79
CA ARG A 304 -26.17 -15.38 -2.06
C ARG A 304 -24.97 -14.57 -2.60
N PRO A 305 -23.77 -15.16 -2.70
CA PRO A 305 -22.53 -14.42 -3.01
C PRO A 305 -22.59 -13.64 -4.33
N GLY A 306 -23.28 -14.17 -5.35
CA GLY A 306 -23.43 -13.51 -6.64
C GLY A 306 -24.28 -12.24 -6.58
N VAL A 307 -25.40 -12.29 -5.86
CA VAL A 307 -26.29 -11.13 -5.65
C VAL A 307 -25.59 -10.09 -4.78
N SER A 308 -24.99 -10.52 -3.68
CA SER A 308 -24.22 -9.65 -2.76
C SER A 308 -23.08 -8.94 -3.45
N ASN A 309 -22.37 -9.60 -4.38
CA ASN A 309 -21.31 -8.95 -5.17
C ASN A 309 -21.84 -7.85 -6.11
N LEU A 310 -23.04 -8.03 -6.68
CA LEU A 310 -23.69 -7.00 -7.50
C LEU A 310 -24.14 -5.81 -6.65
N VAL A 311 -24.69 -6.07 -5.47
CA VAL A 311 -25.03 -5.03 -4.48
C VAL A 311 -23.78 -4.28 -4.03
N ASP A 312 -22.68 -4.99 -3.73
CA ASP A 312 -21.40 -4.39 -3.36
C ASP A 312 -20.87 -3.45 -4.46
N LEU A 313 -20.92 -3.86 -5.73
CA LEU A 313 -20.53 -3.02 -6.86
C LEU A 313 -21.35 -1.75 -6.92
N MET A 314 -22.67 -1.88 -6.82
CA MET A 314 -23.60 -0.76 -6.90
C MET A 314 -23.41 0.22 -5.74
N TRP A 315 -23.32 -0.30 -4.51
CA TRP A 315 -23.06 0.50 -3.31
C TRP A 315 -21.76 1.31 -3.42
N HIS A 316 -20.71 0.70 -3.94
CA HIS A 316 -19.42 1.36 -4.09
C HIS A 316 -19.40 2.49 -5.13
N PHE A 317 -20.30 2.48 -6.11
CA PHE A 317 -20.32 3.44 -7.23
C PHE A 317 -21.45 4.47 -7.16
N GLU A 318 -22.65 4.12 -6.69
CA GLU A 318 -23.76 5.10 -6.59
C GLU A 318 -23.48 6.19 -5.55
N ASN A 319 -22.81 5.82 -4.47
CA ASN A 319 -22.96 6.60 -3.24
C ASN A 319 -21.66 7.19 -2.70
N ASP A 320 -20.49 6.75 -3.16
CA ASP A 320 -19.22 7.01 -2.46
C ASP A 320 -19.32 6.72 -0.92
N GLY A 321 -20.31 5.91 -0.49
CA GLY A 321 -20.69 5.69 0.92
C GLY A 321 -21.84 6.53 1.51
N LYS A 322 -22.69 7.19 0.71
CA LYS A 322 -23.89 7.94 1.15
C LYS A 322 -25.07 7.11 1.71
N THR A 323 -25.19 5.81 1.44
CA THR A 323 -26.05 4.88 2.21
C THR A 323 -25.20 4.16 3.25
N GLU A 324 -25.75 3.90 4.45
CA GLU A 324 -24.94 3.48 5.61
C GLU A 324 -24.32 2.09 5.42
N SER A 325 -24.94 1.22 4.61
CA SER A 325 -24.41 -0.13 4.32
C SER A 325 -24.89 -0.77 2.99
N PRO A 326 -24.19 -1.80 2.47
CA PRO A 326 -24.68 -2.66 1.39
C PRO A 326 -26.01 -3.36 1.73
N GLU A 327 -26.23 -3.70 3.01
CA GLU A 327 -27.43 -4.36 3.51
C GLU A 327 -28.67 -3.46 3.34
N GLU A 328 -28.56 -2.19 3.70
CA GLU A 328 -29.64 -1.20 3.49
C GLU A 328 -29.93 -1.00 2.00
N LEU A 329 -28.89 -0.93 1.17
CA LEU A 329 -29.08 -0.84 -0.28
C LEU A 329 -29.84 -2.07 -0.81
N ALA A 330 -29.57 -3.26 -0.28
CA ALA A 330 -30.32 -4.45 -0.69
C ALA A 330 -31.80 -4.39 -0.28
N GLU A 331 -32.13 -3.81 0.89
CA GLU A 331 -33.52 -3.59 1.32
C GLU A 331 -34.27 -2.64 0.39
N ASP A 332 -33.62 -1.56 -0.07
CA ASP A 332 -34.20 -0.62 -1.05
C ASP A 332 -34.42 -1.28 -2.42
N LEU A 333 -33.65 -2.33 -2.74
CA LEU A 333 -33.69 -3.04 -4.01
C LEU A 333 -34.49 -4.35 -3.95
N LYS A 334 -35.06 -4.71 -2.79
CA LYS A 334 -35.62 -6.06 -2.55
C LYS A 334 -36.67 -6.51 -3.57
N ASP A 335 -37.48 -5.57 -4.06
CA ASP A 335 -38.57 -5.82 -5.01
C ASP A 335 -38.09 -5.89 -6.47
N LEU A 336 -36.80 -5.65 -6.74
CA LEU A 336 -36.25 -5.75 -8.09
C LEU A 336 -36.06 -7.20 -8.52
N SER A 337 -36.43 -7.48 -9.78
CA SER A 337 -36.01 -8.72 -10.44
C SER A 337 -34.48 -8.76 -10.64
N MET A 338 -33.89 -9.96 -10.70
CA MET A 338 -32.46 -10.13 -10.99
C MET A 338 -32.02 -9.47 -12.31
N ARG A 339 -32.92 -9.42 -13.31
CA ARG A 339 -32.66 -8.74 -14.58
C ARG A 339 -32.53 -7.22 -14.37
N ALA A 340 -33.49 -6.63 -13.66
CA ALA A 340 -33.49 -5.20 -13.35
C ALA A 340 -32.28 -4.81 -12.48
N LEU A 341 -31.92 -5.64 -11.49
CA LEU A 341 -30.70 -5.45 -10.69
C LEU A 341 -29.45 -5.39 -11.59
N LYS A 342 -29.26 -6.38 -12.47
CA LYS A 342 -28.10 -6.43 -13.38
C LYS A 342 -28.05 -5.24 -14.33
N GLU A 343 -29.19 -4.79 -14.84
CA GLU A 343 -29.29 -3.59 -15.68
C GLU A 343 -28.84 -2.34 -14.89
N LYS A 344 -29.39 -2.12 -13.68
CA LYS A 344 -29.03 -0.97 -12.82
C LYS A 344 -27.55 -0.99 -12.41
N VAL A 345 -27.01 -2.16 -12.08
CA VAL A 345 -25.58 -2.32 -11.73
C VAL A 345 -24.69 -1.98 -12.92
N ALA A 346 -25.03 -2.44 -14.13
CA ALA A 346 -24.24 -2.14 -15.32
C ALA A 346 -24.20 -0.63 -15.61
N GLU A 347 -25.34 0.04 -15.53
CA GLU A 347 -25.45 1.49 -15.73
C GLU A 347 -24.65 2.27 -14.66
N THR A 348 -24.78 1.86 -13.40
CA THR A 348 -24.05 2.46 -12.27
C THR A 348 -22.54 2.33 -12.45
N VAL A 349 -22.06 1.13 -12.78
CA VAL A 349 -20.63 0.87 -12.98
C VAL A 349 -20.10 1.65 -14.18
N ASP A 350 -20.82 1.66 -15.30
CA ASP A 350 -20.45 2.43 -16.49
C ASP A 350 -20.35 3.93 -16.19
N ALA A 351 -21.36 4.50 -15.53
CA ALA A 351 -21.36 5.89 -15.11
C ALA A 351 -20.17 6.21 -14.18
N GLY A 352 -19.87 5.29 -13.25
CA GLY A 352 -18.79 5.45 -12.27
C GLY A 352 -17.37 5.39 -12.84
N ILE A 353 -17.17 4.74 -13.99
CA ILE A 353 -15.83 4.61 -14.61
C ILE A 353 -15.71 5.28 -15.98
N SER A 354 -16.79 5.85 -16.54
CA SER A 354 -16.81 6.45 -17.88
C SER A 354 -15.70 7.50 -18.07
N GLY A 355 -15.55 8.44 -17.13
CA GLY A 355 -14.49 9.45 -17.20
C GLY A 355 -13.07 8.88 -17.09
N VAL A 356 -12.89 7.83 -16.27
CA VAL A 356 -11.61 7.11 -16.18
C VAL A 356 -11.30 6.41 -17.50
N ARG A 357 -12.29 5.75 -18.09
CA ARG A 357 -12.17 5.06 -19.39
C ARG A 357 -11.83 6.03 -20.50
N GLU A 358 -12.54 7.15 -20.60
CA GLU A 358 -12.32 8.18 -21.62
C GLU A 358 -10.89 8.74 -21.53
N ARG A 359 -10.46 9.13 -20.32
CA ARG A 359 -9.11 9.63 -20.09
C ARG A 359 -8.03 8.58 -20.39
N TYR A 360 -8.27 7.32 -20.04
CA TYR A 360 -7.36 6.23 -20.40
C TYR A 360 -7.23 6.08 -21.92
N LEU A 361 -8.36 6.06 -22.64
CA LEU A 361 -8.38 5.93 -24.10
C LEU A 361 -7.72 7.13 -24.78
N GLU A 362 -7.89 8.34 -24.24
CA GLU A 362 -7.21 9.55 -24.71
C GLU A 362 -5.69 9.42 -24.56
N LEU A 363 -5.20 9.07 -23.37
CA LEU A 363 -3.77 8.88 -23.10
C LEU A 363 -3.15 7.80 -23.99
N MET A 364 -3.87 6.70 -24.23
CA MET A 364 -3.38 5.59 -25.05
C MET A 364 -3.40 5.89 -26.54
N LYS A 365 -4.34 6.72 -27.03
CA LYS A 365 -4.41 7.14 -28.45
C LYS A 365 -3.54 8.36 -28.75
N GLY A 366 -3.25 9.18 -27.74
CA GLY A 366 -2.48 10.41 -27.85
C GLY A 366 -0.99 10.20 -28.08
N ASP A 367 -0.24 11.30 -28.00
CA ASP A 367 1.21 11.30 -28.20
C ASP A 367 1.91 10.50 -27.10
N GLN A 368 2.50 9.36 -27.49
CA GLN A 368 3.24 8.48 -26.60
C GLN A 368 4.44 9.16 -25.93
N LYS A 369 4.93 10.28 -26.49
CA LYS A 369 6.00 11.07 -25.86
C LYS A 369 5.57 11.64 -24.51
N GLU A 370 4.29 11.93 -24.31
CA GLU A 370 3.82 12.47 -23.04
C GLU A 370 3.91 11.42 -21.92
N LEU A 371 3.46 10.18 -22.18
CA LEU A 371 3.60 9.08 -21.24
C LEU A 371 5.07 8.76 -20.92
N VAL A 372 5.95 8.83 -21.92
CA VAL A 372 7.39 8.68 -21.73
C VAL A 372 7.93 9.78 -20.81
N ARG A 373 7.55 11.04 -21.05
CA ARG A 373 7.96 12.16 -20.19
C ARG A 373 7.50 11.99 -18.74
N TYR A 374 6.25 11.56 -18.51
CA TYR A 374 5.78 11.28 -17.15
C TYR A 374 6.58 10.15 -16.49
N ALA A 375 6.89 9.09 -17.23
CA ALA A 375 7.68 7.97 -16.73
C ALA A 375 9.11 8.39 -16.35
N GLU A 376 9.76 9.18 -17.22
CA GLU A 376 11.14 9.66 -17.02
C GLU A 376 11.23 10.63 -15.85
N GLU A 377 10.30 11.60 -15.75
CA GLU A 377 10.32 12.56 -14.65
C GLU A 377 10.01 11.89 -13.30
N GLY A 378 9.07 10.94 -13.28
CA GLY A 378 8.80 10.12 -12.11
C GLY A 378 10.01 9.31 -11.68
N ALA A 379 10.70 8.66 -12.62
CA ALA A 379 11.92 7.92 -12.35
C ALA A 379 13.03 8.81 -11.81
N ARG A 380 13.27 9.98 -12.41
CA ARG A 380 14.28 10.94 -11.95
C ARG A 380 14.05 11.39 -10.51
N ARG A 381 12.81 11.76 -10.16
CA ARG A 381 12.44 12.18 -8.79
C ARG A 381 12.57 11.04 -7.78
N ALA A 382 12.20 9.83 -8.17
CA ALA A 382 12.37 8.65 -7.33
C ALA A 382 13.86 8.31 -7.14
N GLU A 383 14.67 8.36 -8.20
CA GLU A 383 16.10 8.10 -8.15
C GLU A 383 16.82 9.07 -7.21
N GLU A 384 16.48 10.36 -7.25
CA GLU A 384 17.08 11.37 -6.37
C GLU A 384 16.89 11.04 -4.88
N ILE A 385 15.68 10.60 -4.48
CA ILE A 385 15.40 10.20 -3.10
C ILE A 385 16.12 8.89 -2.75
N ALA A 386 16.04 7.91 -3.65
CA ALA A 386 16.64 6.58 -3.44
C ALA A 386 18.17 6.65 -3.33
N GLU A 387 18.81 7.48 -4.17
CA GLU A 387 20.26 7.70 -4.13
C GLU A 387 20.69 8.35 -2.82
N GLY A 388 19.92 9.32 -2.30
CA GLY A 388 20.17 9.90 -0.98
C GLY A 388 20.22 8.86 0.13
N THR A 389 19.34 7.86 0.10
CA THR A 389 19.37 6.71 1.03
C THR A 389 20.55 5.79 0.77
N MET A 390 20.82 5.47 -0.50
CA MET A 390 21.93 4.59 -0.86
C MET A 390 23.30 5.17 -0.51
N VAL A 391 23.51 6.48 -0.59
CA VAL A 391 24.74 7.13 -0.11
C VAL A 391 24.98 6.84 1.37
N ARG A 392 23.94 6.98 2.22
CA ARG A 392 24.05 6.68 3.66
C ARG A 392 24.32 5.19 3.91
N VAL A 393 23.57 4.32 3.22
CA VAL A 393 23.72 2.85 3.33
C VAL A 393 25.14 2.42 2.92
N ARG A 394 25.61 2.86 1.76
CA ARG A 394 26.96 2.57 1.24
C ARG A 394 28.05 3.05 2.18
N SER A 395 27.93 4.28 2.70
CA SER A 395 28.87 4.83 3.69
C SER A 395 28.91 4.00 4.97
N ALA A 396 27.76 3.61 5.51
CA ALA A 396 27.69 2.79 6.73
C ALA A 396 28.27 1.38 6.54
N LEU A 397 28.20 0.83 5.31
CA LEU A 397 28.81 -0.45 4.96
C LEU A 397 30.31 -0.35 4.65
N GLY A 398 30.86 0.86 4.51
CA GLY A 398 32.22 1.07 4.00
C GLY A 398 32.38 0.68 2.52
N ILE A 399 31.29 0.71 1.74
CA ILE A 399 31.28 0.40 0.30
C ILE A 399 31.18 1.71 -0.47
N GLY A 400 32.32 2.36 -0.70
CA GLY A 400 32.43 3.65 -1.37
C GLY A 400 33.86 4.15 -1.22
N TRP A 401 34.33 4.93 -2.20
CA TRP A 401 35.68 5.50 -2.18
C TRP A 401 35.70 6.87 -1.54
#